data_AF-A0A9D8HJ18-F1
#
_entry.id   AF-A0A9D8HJ18-F1
#
_cell.length_a   1.000
_cell.length_b   1.000
_cell.length_c   1.000
_cell.angle_alpha   90.00
_cell.angle_beta   90.00
_cell.angle_gamma   90.00
#
_symmetry.space_group_name_H-M   'P 1'
#
loop_
_entity.id
_entity.type
_entity.pdbx_description
1 polymer ?
#
loop_
_entity_poly.entity_id
_entity_poly.type
_entity_poly.pdbx_seq_one_letter_code
_entity_poly.pdbx_strand_id
1 'polypeptide(L)' 'MRATGVGRARRRPRSYGEDRVCATDGCRVRLSRYNKADHCFQHAPASFPRLRGEFSDAWASRHA' A
#
# COMPACT_ATOMS: atom_id res chain seq x y z
N MET A 1 -3.23 -15.86 -34.13
CA MET A 1 -3.30 -14.82 -33.08
C MET A 1 -4.52 -15.09 -32.21
N ARG A 2 -4.35 -15.54 -30.96
CA ARG A 2 -5.47 -15.67 -30.02
C ARG A 2 -5.59 -14.35 -29.26
N ALA A 3 -6.72 -13.67 -29.41
CA ALA A 3 -7.06 -12.56 -28.53
C ALA A 3 -7.03 -13.10 -27.10
N THR A 4 -6.14 -12.55 -26.26
CA THR A 4 -6.21 -12.72 -24.81
C THR A 4 -7.59 -12.24 -24.43
N GLY A 5 -8.49 -13.18 -24.19
CA GLY A 5 -9.84 -12.87 -23.74
C GLY A 5 -9.69 -11.92 -22.58
N VAL A 6 -10.32 -10.76 -22.67
CA VAL A 6 -10.55 -9.84 -21.55
C VAL A 6 -11.50 -10.59 -20.61
N GLY A 7 -10.97 -11.66 -20.02
CA GLY A 7 -11.66 -12.62 -19.21
C GLY A 7 -11.89 -11.92 -17.91
N ARG A 8 -13.12 -11.41 -17.75
CA ARG A 8 -13.79 -11.05 -16.50
C ARG A 8 -12.79 -10.91 -15.36
N ALA A 9 -12.33 -9.69 -15.06
CA ALA A 9 -11.54 -9.43 -13.87
C ALA A 9 -12.30 -9.98 -12.64
N ARG A 10 -11.97 -11.22 -12.23
CA ARG A 10 -12.81 -12.03 -11.33
C ARG A 10 -12.74 -11.57 -9.88
N ARG A 11 -11.76 -10.75 -9.52
CA ARG A 11 -11.62 -10.23 -8.15
C ARG A 11 -12.17 -8.82 -8.07
N ARG A 12 -13.20 -8.66 -7.24
CA ARG A 12 -13.66 -7.36 -6.78
C ARG A 12 -12.50 -6.61 -6.08
N PRO A 13 -12.37 -5.29 -6.27
CA PRO A 13 -11.40 -4.49 -5.53
C PRO A 13 -11.57 -4.69 -4.01
N ARG A 14 -10.46 -4.77 -3.28
CA ARG A 14 -10.50 -4.84 -1.81
C ARG A 14 -10.94 -3.49 -1.26
N SER A 15 -11.86 -3.50 -0.31
CA SER A 15 -12.25 -2.32 0.47
C SER A 15 -11.90 -2.51 1.94
N TYR A 16 -11.50 -1.43 2.61
CA TYR A 16 -10.99 -1.44 3.99
C TYR A 16 -11.92 -0.74 4.99
N GLY A 17 -13.15 -0.39 4.58
CA GLY A 17 -14.16 0.26 5.43
C GLY A 17 -14.60 1.61 4.87
N GLU A 18 -15.61 2.21 5.49
CA GLU A 18 -16.15 3.53 5.15
C GLU A 18 -15.89 4.50 6.32
N ASP A 19 -15.90 5.81 6.04
CA ASP A 19 -15.72 6.89 7.03
C ASP A 19 -14.47 6.80 7.92
N ARG A 20 -13.41 6.16 7.40
CA ARG A 20 -12.12 6.09 8.09
C ARG A 20 -11.46 7.46 8.15
N VAL A 21 -10.78 7.74 9.26
CA VAL A 21 -10.02 8.97 9.49
C VAL A 21 -8.56 8.61 9.76
N CYS A 22 -7.65 9.50 9.40
CA CYS A 22 -6.23 9.37 9.72
C CYS A 22 -6.01 9.09 11.22
N ALA A 23 -5.20 8.09 11.56
CA ALA A 23 -4.90 7.71 12.93
C ALA A 23 -3.96 8.69 13.67
N THR A 24 -3.61 9.82 13.06
CA THR A 24 -2.74 10.83 13.68
C THR A 24 -3.59 11.78 14.52
N ASP A 25 -3.14 12.06 15.73
CA ASP A 25 -3.85 12.95 16.65
C ASP A 25 -4.13 14.32 16.02
N GLY A 26 -5.40 14.74 16.10
CA GLY A 26 -5.86 16.01 15.53
C GLY A 26 -6.04 16.01 14.00
N CYS A 27 -5.68 14.94 13.29
CA CYS A 27 -5.88 14.86 11.84
C CYS A 27 -7.30 14.38 11.49
N ARG A 28 -8.12 15.26 10.92
CA ARG A 28 -9.51 14.94 10.52
C ARG A 28 -9.65 14.50 9.06
N VAL A 29 -8.53 14.15 8.41
CA VAL A 29 -8.52 13.76 6.99
C VAL A 29 -9.23 12.42 6.84
N ARG A 30 -10.28 12.39 6.02
CA ARG A 30 -11.01 11.17 5.68
C ARG A 30 -10.21 10.33 4.68
N LEU A 31 -10.08 9.05 4.97
CA LEU A 31 -9.44 8.06 4.12
C LEU A 31 -10.47 7.43 3.18
N SER A 32 -10.07 7.24 1.92
CA SER A 32 -10.91 6.56 0.94
C SER A 32 -11.12 5.09 1.33
N ARG A 33 -12.28 4.54 0.94
CA ARG A 33 -12.67 3.14 1.16
C ARG A 33 -11.65 2.11 0.65
N TYR A 34 -10.85 2.49 -0.34
CA TYR A 34 -9.83 1.61 -0.94
C TYR A 34 -8.43 1.81 -0.35
N ASN A 35 -8.25 2.80 0.53
CA ASN A 35 -6.97 3.03 1.17
C ASN A 35 -6.74 1.99 2.27
N LYS A 36 -5.66 1.23 2.12
CA LYS A 36 -5.23 0.23 3.09
C LYS A 36 -4.53 0.83 4.31
N ALA A 37 -3.96 2.03 4.16
CA ALA A 37 -3.17 2.66 5.20
C ALA A 37 -4.08 3.26 6.28
N ASP A 38 -3.54 3.40 7.48
CA ASP A 38 -4.22 4.04 8.62
C ASP A 38 -3.94 5.54 8.71
N HIS A 39 -2.98 6.03 7.92
CA HIS A 39 -2.56 7.43 7.88
C HIS A 39 -2.88 8.07 6.52
N CYS A 40 -3.07 9.39 6.52
CA CYS A 40 -3.22 10.16 5.29
C CYS A 40 -1.87 10.31 4.58
N PHE A 41 -1.87 10.85 3.36
CA PHE A 41 -0.64 11.02 2.57
C PHE A 41 0.43 11.86 3.30
N GLN A 42 0.03 12.88 4.05
CA GLN A 42 0.96 13.73 4.82
C GLN A 42 1.57 13.04 6.04
N HIS A 43 0.85 12.07 6.62
CA HIS A 43 1.29 11.31 7.79
C HIS A 43 1.76 9.89 7.43
N ALA A 44 1.87 9.59 6.13
CA ALA A 44 2.37 8.30 5.70
C ALA A 44 3.85 8.17 6.11
N PRO A 45 4.26 7.03 6.68
CA PRO A 45 5.66 6.82 7.03
C PRO A 45 6.52 6.90 5.76
N ALA A 46 7.64 7.61 5.86
CA ALA A 46 8.60 7.71 4.76
C ALA A 46 9.17 6.31 4.46
N SER A 47 8.82 5.76 3.30
CA SER A 47 9.36 4.51 2.81
C SER A 47 10.33 4.81 1.68
N PHE A 48 11.63 4.65 1.93
CA PHE A 48 12.64 4.75 0.90
C PHE A 48 12.65 3.45 0.09
N PRO A 49 12.35 3.48 -1.22
CA PRO A 49 12.47 2.28 -2.03
C PRO A 49 13.93 1.82 -2.04
N ARG A 50 14.14 0.51 -1.93
CA ARG A 50 15.48 -0.06 -2.09
C ARG A 50 15.93 0.14 -3.53
N LEU A 51 17.16 0.60 -3.70
CA LEU A 51 17.84 0.59 -4.99
C LEU A 51 18.01 -0.88 -5.42
N ARG A 52 17.69 -1.18 -6.67
CA ARG A 52 17.83 -2.55 -7.20
C ARG A 52 19.31 -2.94 -7.13
N GLY A 53 19.61 -4.02 -6.40
CA GLY A 53 20.97 -4.54 -6.24
C GLY A 53 21.64 -4.19 -4.90
N GLU A 54 21.04 -3.30 -4.10
CA GLU A 54 21.54 -2.97 -2.76
C GLU A 54 20.82 -3.82 -1.71
N PHE A 55 21.56 -4.77 -1.13
CA PHE A 55 21.12 -5.49 0.06
C PHE A 55 21.50 -4.66 1.28
N SER A 56 20.51 -4.08 1.97
CA SER A 56 20.73 -3.46 3.27
C SER A 56 21.40 -4.45 4.24
N ASP A 57 22.28 -3.98 5.13
CA ASP A 57 22.93 -4.82 6.16
C ASP A 57 21.95 -5.73 6.94
N ALA A 58 20.76 -5.20 7.23
CA ALA A 58 19.69 -5.93 7.92
C ALA A 58 19.09 -7.11 7.11
N TRP A 59 19.26 -7.13 5.78
CA TRP A 59 18.83 -8.23 4.92
C TRP A 59 19.95 -9.26 4.75
N ALA A 60 21.19 -8.78 4.57
CA ALA A 60 22.37 -9.65 4.47
C ALA A 60 22.56 -10.51 5.74
N SER A 61 22.40 -9.91 6.92
CA SER A 61 22.49 -10.59 8.21
C SER A 61 21.38 -11.62 8.49
N ARG A 62 20.22 -11.52 7.82
CA ARG A 62 19.09 -12.45 7.98
C ARG A 62 19.15 -13.68 7.08
N HIS A 63 20.03 -13.66 6.09
CA HIS A 63 20.15 -14.70 5.06
C HIS A 63 21.59 -15.21 4.92
N ALA A 64 22.46 -14.94 5.90
CA ALA A 64 23.78 -15.55 6.05
C ALA A 64 23.68 -16.91 6.77
#